data_AF-A0A2N1R3X6-F1
#
_entry.id   AF-A0A2N1R3X6-F1
#
_cell.length_a   1.000
_cell.length_b   1.000
_cell.length_c   1.000
_cell.angle_alpha   90.00
_cell.angle_beta   90.00
_cell.angle_gamma   90.00
#
_symmetry.space_group_name_H-M   'P 1'
#
loop_
_entity.id
_entity.type
_entity.pdbx_description
1 polymer ?
#
loop_
_entity_poly.entity_id
_entity_poly.type
_entity_poly.pdbx_seq_one_letter_code
_entity_poly.pdbx_strand_id
1 'polypeptide(L)' 'DKAGRIAIPQSLREYAGLSKDCVVLGITKRLEIWDSDAYKAWIESTEAEFAAASEALDIQNL' A
#
# COMPACT_ATOMS: atom_id res chain seq x y z
N ASP A 1 -7.63 -13.39 -15.94
CA ASP A 1 -7.82 -14.13 -17.21
C ASP A 1 -6.63 -15.08 -17.41
N LYS A 2 -6.46 -15.69 -18.60
CA LYS A 2 -5.36 -16.64 -18.87
C LYS A 2 -3.95 -16.06 -18.73
N ALA A 3 -3.83 -14.72 -18.67
CA ALA A 3 -2.56 -14.03 -18.44
C ALA A 3 -2.43 -13.53 -16.99
N GLY A 4 -3.29 -13.97 -16.07
CA GLY A 4 -3.24 -13.56 -14.67
C GLY A 4 -3.80 -12.16 -14.39
N ARG A 5 -4.44 -11.49 -15.36
CA ARG A 5 -5.04 -10.17 -15.14
C ARG A 5 -6.30 -10.28 -14.28
N ILE A 6 -6.46 -9.34 -13.35
CA ILE A 6 -7.65 -9.22 -12.50
C ILE A 6 -8.39 -7.94 -12.91
N ALA A 7 -9.68 -8.05 -13.18
CA ALA A 7 -10.51 -6.88 -13.44
C ALA A 7 -10.95 -6.29 -12.09
N ILE A 8 -10.60 -5.02 -11.85
CA ILE A 8 -11.06 -4.31 -10.66
C ILE A 8 -12.42 -3.67 -10.97
N PRO A 9 -13.48 -3.96 -10.17
CA PRO A 9 -14.77 -3.30 -10.29
C PRO A 9 -14.65 -1.78 -10.29
N GLN A 10 -15.49 -1.10 -11.08
CA GLN A 10 -15.45 0.37 -11.21
C GLN A 10 -15.60 1.09 -9.87
N SER A 11 -16.54 0.65 -9.02
CA SER A 11 -16.75 1.23 -7.70
C SER A 11 -15.51 1.17 -6.81
N LEU A 12 -14.71 0.10 -6.91
CA LEU A 12 -13.46 -0.02 -6.15
C LEU A 12 -12.35 0.86 -6.72
N ARG A 13 -12.30 1.05 -8.04
CA ARG A 13 -11.38 2.01 -8.66
C ARG A 13 -11.69 3.44 -8.24
N GLU A 14 -12.98 3.81 -8.25
CA GLU A 14 -13.45 5.14 -7.81
C GLU A 14 -13.17 5.35 -6.32
N TYR A 15 -13.48 4.35 -5.48
CA TYR A 15 -13.20 4.40 -4.05
C TYR A 15 -11.72 4.63 -3.74
N ALA A 16 -10.84 3.88 -4.41
CA ALA A 16 -9.39 3.97 -4.20
C ALA A 16 -8.70 5.07 -5.02
N GLY A 17 -9.47 5.87 -5.78
CA GLY A 17 -8.92 6.93 -6.64
C GLY A 17 -7.96 6.43 -7.72
N LEU A 18 -8.06 5.16 -8.14
CA LEU A 18 -7.08 4.54 -9.04
C LEU A 18 -7.10 5.19 -10.41
N SER A 19 -5.95 5.77 -10.78
CA SER A 19 -5.72 6.39 -12.07
C SER A 19 -4.90 5.47 -13.00
N LYS A 20 -3.94 6.02 -13.74
CA LYS A 20 -3.12 5.28 -14.69
C LYS A 20 -1.94 4.58 -14.00
N ASP A 21 -1.28 5.29 -13.09
CA ASP A 21 -0.10 4.80 -12.39
C ASP A 21 -0.54 4.29 -11.01
N CYS A 22 -0.17 3.04 -10.70
CA CYS A 22 -0.56 2.38 -9.47
C CYS A 22 0.62 1.67 -8.82
N VAL A 23 0.57 1.56 -7.50
CA VAL A 23 1.49 0.76 -6.69
C VAL A 23 0.76 -0.48 -6.19
N VAL A 24 1.42 -1.64 -6.26
CA VAL A 24 0.89 -2.90 -5.74
C VAL A 24 1.80 -3.39 -4.62
N LEU A 25 1.24 -3.63 -3.44
CA LEU A 25 1.96 -4.12 -2.28
C LEU A 25 1.47 -5.52 -1.91
N GLY A 26 2.40 -6.44 -1.70
CA GLY A 26 2.11 -7.75 -1.12
C GLY A 26 2.29 -7.71 0.40
N ILE A 27 1.21 -7.93 1.15
CA ILE A 27 1.25 -7.92 2.61
C ILE A 27 0.67 -9.22 3.15
N THR A 28 1.56 -10.17 3.48
CA THR A 28 1.20 -11.48 4.00
C THR A 28 0.22 -12.23 3.07
N LYS A 29 -1.09 -12.22 3.39
CA LYS A 29 -2.16 -12.92 2.67
C LYS A 29 -3.04 -11.98 1.84
N ARG A 30 -2.70 -10.70 1.75
CA ARG A 30 -3.46 -9.70 0.98
C ARG A 30 -2.55 -8.93 0.01
N LEU A 31 -3.16 -8.44 -1.05
CA LEU A 31 -2.58 -7.44 -1.94
C LEU A 31 -3.28 -6.11 -1.68
N GLU A 32 -2.51 -5.04 -1.64
CA GLU A 32 -3.03 -3.68 -1.61
C GLU A 32 -2.69 -3.00 -2.94
N ILE A 33 -3.63 -2.22 -3.45
CA ILE A 33 -3.50 -1.48 -4.71
C ILE A 33 -3.78 -0.02 -4.40
N TRP A 34 -2.82 0.83 -4.73
CA TRP A 34 -2.87 2.25 -4.42
C TRP A 34 -2.68 3.07 -5.69
N ASP A 35 -3.30 4.26 -5.73
CA ASP A 35 -2.84 5.30 -6.64
C ASP A 35 -1.42 5.73 -6.23
N SER A 36 -0.53 5.93 -7.22
CA SER A 36 0.88 6.18 -6.96
C SER A 36 1.15 7.45 -6.17
N ASP A 37 0.41 8.53 -6.44
CA ASP A 37 0.61 9.81 -5.74
C ASP A 37 0.06 9.73 -4.32
N ALA A 38 -1.10 9.09 -4.14
CA ALA A 38 -1.65 8.83 -2.81
C ALA A 38 -0.70 7.98 -1.95
N TYR A 39 -0.11 6.92 -2.53
CA TYR A 39 0.87 6.10 -1.83
C TYR A 39 2.13 6.89 -1.45
N LYS A 40 2.63 7.73 -2.36
CA LYS A 40 3.80 8.56 -2.11
C LYS A 40 3.55 9.55 -0.97
N ALA A 41 2.41 10.23 -0.97
CA ALA A 41 2.05 11.14 0.11
C ALA A 41 1.92 10.41 1.46
N TRP A 42 1.33 9.20 1.45
CA TRP A 42 1.17 8.38 2.65
C TRP A 42 2.51 7.87 3.20
N ILE A 43 3.43 7.40 2.35
CA ILE A 43 4.73 6.90 2.83
C ILE A 43 5.56 8.06 3.40
N GLU A 44 5.55 9.23 2.76
CA GLU A 44 6.23 10.44 3.25
C GLU A 44 5.66 10.90 4.60
N SER A 45 4.34 10.83 4.80
CA SER A 45 3.73 11.21 6.08
C SER A 45 3.98 10.21 7.20
N THR A 46 4.20 8.93 6.87
CA THR A 46 4.25 7.83 7.85
C THR A 46 5.69 7.38 8.13
N GLU A 47 6.70 7.85 7.38
CA GLU A 47 8.10 7.41 7.49
C GLU A 47 8.65 7.57 8.92
N ALA A 48 8.42 8.72 9.55
CA ALA A 48 8.88 8.97 10.92
C ALA A 48 8.20 8.05 11.95
N GLU A 49 6.92 7.75 11.76
CA GLU A 49 6.14 6.87 12.63
C GLU A 49 6.62 5.41 12.50
N PHE A 50 6.92 4.96 11.27
CA PHE A 50 7.52 3.66 11.03
C PHE A 50 8.90 3.51 11.67
N ALA A 51 9.75 4.54 11.56
CA ALA A 51 11.07 4.53 12.18
C ALA A 51 10.97 4.39 13.71
N ALA A 52 10.10 5.17 14.35
CA ALA A 52 9.87 5.10 15.79
C ALA A 52 9.28 3.75 16.23
N ALA A 53 8.33 3.20 15.47
CA ALA A 53 7.75 1.88 15.75
C ALA A 53 8.79 0.74 15.62
N SER A 54 9.69 0.83 14.63
CA SER A 54 10.77 -0.14 14.44
C SER A 54 11.73 -0.12 15.62
N GLU A 55 12.16 1.06 16.08
CA GLU A 55 13.04 1.21 17.24
C GLU A 55 12.39 0.65 18.51
N ALA A 56 11.11 0.94 18.74
CA ALA A 56 10.37 0.43 19.89
C ALA A 56 10.26 -1.10 19.92
N LEU A 57 10.06 -1.74 18.75
CA LEU A 57 10.02 -3.21 18.64
C LEU A 57 11.38 -3.85 18.92
N ASP A 58 12.47 -3.21 18.48
CA ASP A 58 13.83 -3.69 18.72
C ASP A 58 14.21 -3.63 20.21
N ILE A 59 13.74 -2.60 20.92
CA ILE A 59 13.91 -2.46 22.37
C ILE A 59 13.09 -3.52 23.16
N GLN A 60 11.92 -3.92 22.67
CA GLN A 60 11.10 -4.94 23.36
C GLN A 60 11.58 -6.38 23.16
N ASN A 61 12.47 -6.62 22.21
CA ASN A 61 13.09 -7.94 21.97
C ASN A 61 14.45 -8.10 22.68
N LEU A 62 14.85 -7.12 23.50
CA LEU A 62 15.99 -7.14 24.42
C LEU A 62 15.54 -7.40 25.86
#